data_AF-A0A9P3PPK3-F1
#
_entry.id   AF-A0A9P3PPK3-F1
#
_cell.length_a   1.000
_cell.length_b   1.000
_cell.length_c   1.000
_cell.angle_alpha   90.00
_cell.angle_beta   90.00
_cell.angle_gamma   90.00
#
_symmetry.space_group_name_H-M   'P 1'
#
loop_
_entity.id
_entity.type
_entity.pdbx_description
1 polymer ?
#
loop_
_entity_poly.entity_id
_entity_poly.type
_entity_poly.pdbx_seq_one_letter_code
_entity_poly.pdbx_strand_id
1 'polypeptide(L)'
;MPAPAQPNQPNQGQPNQPTNQSNQQSPSGTTTSAASTISRIPASAPAGLLTITQPPQTATSFYKIAPSNFVTFGWNFSYIIATPTHLTVSAVCENGNTYPVGPTDGVIPGTATEIVWDIYSYQQNHPNTPLAQATYTLNIWDDRGPGAARAPGYLQANSGLKFALYNPQGYTGLADANPLLVSLIATFIIMLISGFGLLRHWR
;
A
#
# COMPACT_ATOMS: atom_id res chain seq x y z
N MET A 1 74.39 -4.94 -10.13
CA MET A 1 73.88 -4.13 -11.25
C MET A 1 74.58 -4.57 -12.53
N PRO A 2 73.85 -5.15 -13.50
CA PRO A 2 74.06 -4.86 -14.91
C PRO A 2 72.77 -4.38 -15.61
N ALA A 3 72.97 -3.62 -16.69
CA ALA A 3 72.01 -2.87 -17.50
C ALA A 3 71.44 -3.70 -18.71
N PRO A 4 70.47 -3.17 -19.50
CA PRO A 4 69.40 -3.96 -20.16
C PRO A 4 69.35 -3.95 -21.71
N ALA A 5 68.29 -4.61 -22.23
CA ALA A 5 67.52 -4.40 -23.49
C ALA A 5 68.09 -5.02 -24.81
N GLN A 6 67.33 -5.56 -25.78
CA GLN A 6 66.05 -5.13 -26.42
C GLN A 6 65.30 -6.29 -27.15
N PRO A 7 64.10 -6.07 -27.76
CA PRO A 7 63.03 -7.05 -27.98
C PRO A 7 62.83 -7.49 -29.44
N ASN A 8 61.99 -8.51 -29.68
CA ASN A 8 61.56 -8.89 -31.03
C ASN A 8 60.02 -8.89 -31.18
N GLN A 9 59.58 -8.26 -32.27
CA GLN A 9 58.21 -8.16 -32.78
C GLN A 9 57.80 -9.40 -33.62
N PRO A 10 56.50 -9.55 -33.96
CA PRO A 10 55.85 -10.83 -34.28
C PRO A 10 55.77 -11.13 -35.79
N ASN A 11 55.44 -12.38 -36.16
CA ASN A 11 55.04 -12.70 -37.53
C ASN A 11 53.82 -13.65 -37.61
N GLN A 12 52.92 -13.32 -38.53
CA GLN A 12 51.61 -13.93 -38.82
C GLN A 12 51.74 -15.04 -39.90
N GLY A 13 50.80 -16.00 -39.92
CA GLY A 13 50.19 -16.49 -41.16
C GLY A 13 50.48 -17.91 -41.70
N GLN A 14 49.55 -18.84 -41.40
CA GLN A 14 48.82 -19.74 -42.34
C GLN A 14 49.50 -21.00 -42.99
N PRO A 15 48.76 -21.95 -43.63
CA PRO A 15 48.52 -23.32 -43.11
C PRO A 15 48.90 -24.50 -44.07
N ASN A 16 48.95 -25.75 -43.59
CA ASN A 16 48.34 -26.95 -44.23
C ASN A 16 48.68 -28.31 -43.54
N GLN A 17 47.68 -29.19 -43.55
CA GLN A 17 47.51 -30.59 -43.06
C GLN A 17 48.61 -31.60 -43.50
N PRO A 18 48.76 -32.82 -42.88
CA PRO A 18 47.71 -33.88 -42.89
C PRO A 18 47.60 -34.84 -41.67
N THR A 19 46.39 -35.42 -41.53
CA THR A 19 45.96 -36.75 -41.01
C THR A 19 46.72 -37.50 -39.88
N ASN A 20 45.99 -37.87 -38.80
CA ASN A 20 45.84 -39.29 -38.38
C ASN A 20 44.77 -39.47 -37.28
N GLN A 21 43.92 -40.48 -37.49
CA GLN A 21 42.90 -40.97 -36.56
C GLN A 21 43.52 -41.82 -35.43
N SER A 22 43.04 -41.64 -34.21
CA SER A 22 42.81 -42.76 -33.27
C SER A 22 41.80 -42.36 -32.19
N ASN A 23 40.74 -43.16 -32.10
CA ASN A 23 39.71 -43.14 -31.06
C ASN A 23 40.33 -43.34 -29.67
N GLN A 24 40.01 -42.47 -28.71
CA GLN A 24 39.72 -42.87 -27.33
C GLN A 24 38.63 -41.99 -26.72
N GLN A 25 37.74 -42.64 -25.99
CA GLN A 25 36.39 -42.20 -25.65
C GLN A 25 36.27 -42.03 -24.13
N SER A 26 35.65 -40.92 -23.72
CA SER A 26 35.03 -40.63 -22.40
C SER A 26 35.91 -40.16 -21.24
N PRO A 27 35.40 -39.33 -20.29
CA PRO A 27 33.97 -39.12 -20.00
C PRO A 27 33.46 -37.66 -19.99
N SER A 28 32.19 -37.55 -20.38
CA SER A 28 31.29 -36.41 -20.14
C SER A 28 31.27 -36.01 -18.66
N GLY A 29 31.66 -34.78 -18.39
CA GLY A 29 31.23 -34.06 -17.19
C GLY A 29 29.83 -33.50 -17.43
N THR A 30 28.80 -34.27 -17.05
CA THR A 30 27.43 -33.76 -17.00
C THR A 30 27.34 -32.81 -15.81
N THR A 31 27.50 -31.51 -16.06
CA THR A 31 27.11 -30.49 -15.09
C THR A 31 25.60 -30.61 -14.92
N THR A 32 25.21 -31.28 -13.84
CA THR A 32 23.82 -31.37 -13.40
C THR A 32 23.49 -30.02 -12.80
N SER A 33 23.20 -29.05 -13.67
CA SER A 33 22.55 -27.81 -13.25
C SER A 33 21.24 -28.21 -12.59
N ALA A 34 21.15 -28.01 -11.28
CA ALA A 34 19.92 -28.19 -10.54
C ALA A 34 18.82 -27.43 -11.28
N ALA A 35 17.91 -28.17 -11.90
CA ALA A 35 16.73 -27.61 -12.53
C ALA A 35 15.91 -27.02 -11.38
N SER A 36 16.08 -25.73 -11.12
CA SER A 36 15.01 -24.95 -10.50
C SER A 36 13.78 -25.20 -11.37
N THR A 37 12.76 -25.80 -10.78
CA THR A 37 11.47 -26.01 -11.43
C THR A 37 10.86 -24.64 -11.71
N ILE A 38 11.29 -24.01 -12.80
CA ILE A 38 10.54 -22.94 -13.43
C ILE A 38 9.27 -23.62 -13.91
N SER A 39 8.20 -23.52 -13.11
CA SER A 39 6.86 -23.74 -13.61
C SER A 39 6.70 -22.83 -14.81
N ARG A 40 6.81 -23.40 -16.01
CA ARG A 40 6.62 -22.70 -17.27
C ARG A 40 5.14 -22.34 -17.32
N ILE A 41 4.80 -21.13 -16.90
CA ILE A 41 3.43 -20.63 -16.99
C ILE A 41 3.04 -20.65 -18.47
N PRO A 42 1.95 -21.33 -18.86
CA PRO A 42 1.52 -21.36 -20.25
C PRO A 42 1.23 -19.95 -20.76
N ALA A 43 1.69 -19.61 -21.97
CA ALA A 43 1.41 -18.31 -22.57
C ALA A 43 -0.09 -18.08 -22.81
N SER A 44 -0.88 -19.16 -22.92
CA SER A 44 -2.34 -19.13 -23.02
C SER A 44 -3.06 -18.94 -21.69
N ALA A 45 -2.36 -18.97 -20.56
CA ALA A 45 -3.00 -18.77 -19.26
C ALA A 45 -3.55 -17.34 -19.15
N PRO A 46 -4.75 -17.16 -18.58
CA PRO A 46 -5.25 -15.82 -18.28
C PRO A 46 -4.36 -15.13 -17.23
N ALA A 47 -4.45 -13.81 -17.13
CA ALA A 47 -3.85 -13.10 -16.01
C ALA A 47 -4.60 -13.44 -14.71
N GLY A 48 -3.86 -13.50 -13.62
CA GLY A 48 -4.40 -13.67 -12.28
C GLY A 48 -5.29 -12.49 -11.90
N LEU A 49 -6.39 -12.77 -11.20
CA LEU A 49 -7.35 -11.78 -10.75
C LEU A 49 -7.50 -11.87 -9.24
N LEU A 50 -7.69 -10.70 -8.63
CA LEU A 50 -8.16 -10.56 -7.25
C LEU A 50 -9.54 -9.92 -7.31
N THR A 51 -10.52 -10.58 -6.72
CA THR A 51 -11.90 -10.09 -6.63
C THR A 51 -12.26 -9.82 -5.19
N ILE A 52 -12.67 -8.59 -4.90
CA ILE A 52 -13.06 -8.15 -3.56
C ILE A 52 -14.36 -8.85 -3.16
N THR A 53 -14.35 -9.48 -1.98
CA THR A 53 -15.51 -10.11 -1.36
C THR A 53 -16.04 -9.33 -0.16
N GLN A 54 -15.17 -8.56 0.50
CA GLN A 54 -15.53 -7.73 1.64
C GLN A 54 -14.85 -6.36 1.54
N PRO A 55 -15.61 -5.25 1.66
CA PRO A 55 -17.06 -5.21 1.78
C PRO A 55 -17.77 -5.58 0.45
N PRO A 56 -19.07 -5.93 0.49
CA PRO A 56 -19.85 -6.14 -0.73
C PRO A 56 -19.83 -4.90 -1.64
N GLN A 57 -19.50 -5.09 -2.92
CA GLN A 57 -19.34 -3.99 -3.87
C GLN A 57 -20.66 -3.45 -4.45
N THR A 58 -21.80 -3.81 -3.85
CA THR A 58 -23.13 -3.34 -4.28
C THR A 58 -23.42 -1.90 -3.83
N ALA A 59 -22.65 -1.37 -2.87
CA ALA A 59 -22.75 0.00 -2.38
C ALA A 59 -21.40 0.49 -1.81
N THR A 60 -21.23 1.81 -1.74
CA THR A 60 -20.08 2.43 -1.07
C THR A 60 -20.13 2.13 0.42
N SER A 61 -19.02 1.61 0.97
CA SER A 61 -18.88 1.34 2.40
C SER A 61 -18.32 2.56 3.14
N PHE A 62 -18.84 2.82 4.34
CA PHE A 62 -18.43 3.94 5.19
C PHE A 62 -17.85 3.41 6.50
N TYR A 63 -16.65 3.85 6.86
CA TYR A 63 -15.97 3.42 8.08
C TYR A 63 -15.68 4.60 8.99
N LYS A 64 -16.01 4.40 10.27
CA LYS A 64 -15.83 5.39 11.32
C LYS A 64 -14.40 5.34 11.86
N ILE A 65 -13.72 6.48 11.89
CA ILE A 65 -12.43 6.62 12.56
C ILE A 65 -12.66 6.76 14.07
N ALA A 66 -12.73 5.64 14.79
CA ALA A 66 -12.97 5.60 16.23
C ALA A 66 -12.39 4.34 16.89
N PRO A 67 -12.13 4.34 18.21
CA PRO A 67 -11.62 3.17 18.92
C PRO A 67 -12.48 1.92 18.68
N SER A 68 -11.86 0.75 18.60
CA SER A 68 -12.54 -0.55 18.39
C SER A 68 -13.37 -0.66 17.10
N ASN A 69 -13.10 0.19 16.09
CA ASN A 69 -13.71 0.07 14.75
C ASN A 69 -12.66 -0.44 13.77
N PHE A 70 -12.59 -1.77 13.64
CA PHE A 70 -11.70 -2.42 12.69
C PHE A 70 -12.37 -2.52 11.31
N VAL A 71 -11.58 -2.31 10.27
CA VAL A 71 -12.03 -2.43 8.89
C VAL A 71 -11.43 -3.67 8.27
N THR A 72 -12.28 -4.57 7.78
CA THR A 72 -11.84 -5.80 7.12
C THR A 72 -12.03 -5.67 5.61
N PHE A 73 -10.96 -5.88 4.87
CA PHE A 73 -11.01 -6.07 3.43
C PHE A 73 -10.71 -7.53 3.11
N GLY A 74 -11.56 -8.16 2.31
CA GLY A 74 -11.45 -9.56 1.93
C GLY A 74 -11.54 -9.72 0.42
N TRP A 75 -10.90 -10.75 -0.12
CA TRP A 75 -10.88 -11.07 -1.54
C TRP A 75 -10.66 -12.55 -1.81
N ASN A 76 -10.92 -12.95 -3.06
CA ASN A 76 -10.54 -14.25 -3.61
C ASN A 76 -9.60 -14.09 -4.80
N PHE A 77 -8.71 -15.07 -4.95
CA PHE A 77 -7.83 -15.18 -6.10
C PHE A 77 -8.42 -16.09 -7.17
N SER A 78 -8.14 -15.77 -8.44
CA SER A 78 -8.46 -16.62 -9.58
C SER A 78 -7.32 -16.57 -10.57
N TYR A 79 -7.03 -17.70 -11.22
CA TYR A 79 -6.03 -17.78 -12.29
C TYR A 79 -4.59 -17.39 -11.91
N ILE A 80 -4.24 -17.41 -10.61
CA ILE A 80 -2.86 -17.20 -10.15
C ILE A 80 -2.11 -18.53 -10.24
N ILE A 81 -1.01 -18.51 -10.98
CA ILE A 81 -0.07 -19.64 -11.14
C ILE A 81 1.28 -19.25 -10.52
N ALA A 82 1.77 -18.04 -10.78
CA ALA A 82 2.86 -17.44 -10.03
C ALA A 82 2.31 -16.80 -8.75
N THR A 83 2.40 -17.53 -7.65
CA THR A 83 2.00 -17.01 -6.34
C THR A 83 2.98 -15.91 -5.92
N PRO A 84 2.50 -14.70 -5.59
CA PRO A 84 3.37 -13.61 -5.15
C PRO A 84 3.97 -13.91 -3.77
N THR A 85 5.09 -13.28 -3.45
CA THR A 85 5.70 -13.41 -2.12
C THR A 85 4.99 -12.50 -1.11
N HIS A 86 4.62 -11.30 -1.53
CA HIS A 86 3.85 -10.34 -0.75
C HIS A 86 2.80 -9.64 -1.61
N LEU A 87 1.77 -9.13 -0.95
CA LEU A 87 0.87 -8.13 -1.53
C LEU A 87 1.17 -6.81 -0.86
N THR A 88 1.08 -5.74 -1.64
CA THR A 88 0.99 -4.38 -1.10
C THR A 88 -0.45 -3.91 -1.21
N VAL A 89 -1.00 -3.46 -0.10
CA VAL A 89 -2.36 -2.94 0.05
C VAL A 89 -2.25 -1.47 0.46
N SER A 90 -2.79 -0.58 -0.36
CA SER A 90 -2.84 0.85 -0.06
C SER A 90 -4.22 1.45 -0.29
N ALA A 91 -4.53 2.48 0.47
CA ALA A 91 -5.71 3.31 0.33
C ALA A 91 -5.30 4.63 -0.31
N VAL A 92 -5.69 4.83 -1.56
CA VAL A 92 -5.46 6.09 -2.29
C VAL A 92 -6.64 7.01 -2.05
N CYS A 93 -6.41 8.09 -1.32
CA CYS A 93 -7.40 9.11 -1.05
C CYS A 93 -7.63 9.99 -2.28
N GLU A 94 -8.83 10.52 -2.43
CA GLU A 94 -9.18 11.49 -3.47
C GLU A 94 -8.33 12.79 -3.40
N ASN A 95 -7.74 13.10 -2.23
CA ASN A 95 -6.81 14.23 -2.07
C ASN A 95 -5.39 13.94 -2.64
N GLY A 96 -5.14 12.74 -3.18
CA GLY A 96 -3.86 12.33 -3.74
C GLY A 96 -2.92 11.63 -2.76
N ASN A 97 -3.21 11.63 -1.46
CA ASN A 97 -2.40 10.91 -0.48
C ASN A 97 -2.65 9.40 -0.56
N THR A 98 -1.60 8.61 -0.35
CA THR A 98 -1.67 7.15 -0.28
C THR A 98 -1.29 6.69 1.11
N TYR A 99 -2.12 5.85 1.70
CA TYR A 99 -1.93 5.33 3.05
C TYR A 99 -1.78 3.80 3.00
N PRO A 100 -0.77 3.22 3.68
CA PRO A 100 -0.69 1.77 3.84
C PRO A 100 -1.89 1.24 4.63
N VAL A 101 -2.41 0.08 4.22
CA VAL A 101 -3.58 -0.56 4.86
C VAL A 101 -3.15 -1.78 5.65
N GLY A 102 -3.74 -1.96 6.83
CA GLY A 102 -3.51 -3.11 7.70
C GLY A 102 -2.39 -2.92 8.73
N PRO A 103 -2.00 -4.00 9.43
CA PRO A 103 -1.14 -3.93 10.60
C PRO A 103 0.36 -3.85 10.27
N THR A 104 0.74 -4.13 9.02
CA THR A 104 2.12 -4.32 8.57
C THR A 104 2.52 -3.32 7.49
N ASP A 105 2.16 -2.05 7.67
CA ASP A 105 2.49 -0.95 6.75
C ASP A 105 2.13 -1.25 5.29
N GLY A 106 0.99 -1.92 5.06
CA GLY A 106 0.51 -2.24 3.72
C GLY A 106 1.08 -3.51 3.13
N VAL A 107 2.09 -4.16 3.73
CA VAL A 107 2.73 -5.36 3.16
C VAL A 107 2.26 -6.61 3.88
N ILE A 108 1.57 -7.51 3.17
CA ILE A 108 1.03 -8.76 3.71
C ILE A 108 1.52 -9.98 2.92
N PRO A 109 1.41 -11.21 3.45
CA PRO A 109 1.77 -12.41 2.70
C PRO A 109 1.03 -12.51 1.35
N GLY A 110 1.72 -12.97 0.30
CA GLY A 110 1.16 -13.09 -1.04
C GLY A 110 -0.08 -13.99 -1.17
N THR A 111 -0.28 -14.88 -0.19
CA THR A 111 -1.41 -15.80 -0.11
C THR A 111 -2.56 -15.30 0.77
N ALA A 112 -2.42 -14.13 1.40
CA ALA A 112 -3.46 -13.58 2.25
C ALA A 112 -4.72 -13.28 1.43
N THR A 113 -5.89 -13.65 1.96
CA THR A 113 -7.21 -13.39 1.36
C THR A 113 -7.99 -12.32 2.12
N GLU A 114 -7.45 -11.83 3.22
CA GLU A 114 -8.05 -10.79 4.03
C GLU A 114 -7.00 -9.94 4.72
N ILE A 115 -7.38 -8.72 5.10
CA ILE A 115 -6.61 -7.83 5.94
C ILE A 115 -7.53 -7.03 6.84
N VAL A 116 -7.15 -6.92 8.11
CA VAL A 116 -7.85 -6.13 9.12
C VAL A 116 -7.04 -4.87 9.39
N TRP A 117 -7.68 -3.71 9.28
CA TRP A 117 -7.05 -2.42 9.48
C TRP A 117 -7.66 -1.70 10.68
N ASP A 118 -6.84 -1.43 11.68
CA ASP A 118 -7.18 -0.55 12.78
C ASP A 118 -6.91 0.90 12.38
N ILE A 119 -7.94 1.53 11.81
CA ILE A 119 -7.89 2.90 11.28
C ILE A 119 -7.60 3.91 12.40
N TYR A 120 -8.15 3.67 13.59
CA TYR A 120 -7.97 4.56 14.72
C TYR A 120 -6.52 4.52 15.22
N SER A 121 -5.99 3.33 15.48
CA SER A 121 -4.60 3.17 15.91
C SER A 121 -3.62 3.67 14.84
N TYR A 122 -3.91 3.41 13.56
CA TYR A 122 -3.12 3.95 12.45
C TYR A 122 -3.04 5.49 12.50
N GLN A 123 -4.17 6.17 12.66
CA GLN A 123 -4.20 7.63 12.73
C GLN A 123 -3.44 8.17 13.95
N GLN A 124 -3.55 7.52 15.12
CA GLN A 124 -2.84 7.93 16.32
C GLN A 124 -1.32 7.83 16.17
N ASN A 125 -0.84 6.83 15.43
CA ASN A 125 0.59 6.63 15.16
C ASN A 125 1.14 7.55 14.06
N HIS A 126 0.26 8.20 13.27
CA HIS A 126 0.62 9.07 12.14
C HIS A 126 0.06 10.50 12.30
N PRO A 127 0.41 11.23 13.36
CA PRO A 127 -0.17 12.55 13.64
C PRO A 127 0.17 13.61 12.59
N ASN A 128 1.28 13.44 11.86
CA ASN A 128 1.73 14.36 10.81
C ASN A 128 1.00 14.14 9.47
N THR A 129 0.37 12.98 9.28
CA THR A 129 -0.33 12.59 8.05
C THR A 129 -1.66 11.95 8.42
N PRO A 130 -2.61 12.70 9.00
CA PRO A 130 -3.89 12.16 9.41
C PRO A 130 -4.67 11.64 8.19
N LEU A 131 -5.53 10.67 8.46
CA LEU A 131 -6.48 10.19 7.47
C LEU A 131 -7.53 11.28 7.22
N ALA A 132 -7.71 11.63 5.95
CA ALA A 132 -8.74 12.58 5.56
C ALA A 132 -10.14 11.95 5.65
N GLN A 133 -11.14 12.76 6.02
CA GLN A 133 -12.54 12.40 5.85
C GLN A 133 -12.91 12.53 4.37
N ALA A 134 -12.71 11.46 3.59
CA ALA A 134 -12.86 11.45 2.15
C ALA A 134 -13.14 10.04 1.62
N THR A 135 -13.31 9.93 0.30
CA THR A 135 -13.36 8.66 -0.41
C THR A 135 -11.95 8.17 -0.73
N TYR A 136 -11.75 6.86 -0.61
CA TYR A 136 -10.52 6.15 -0.87
C TYR A 136 -10.76 5.04 -1.89
N THR A 137 -9.76 4.78 -2.72
CA THR A 137 -9.69 3.61 -3.58
C THR A 137 -8.69 2.63 -2.98
N LEU A 138 -9.12 1.39 -2.73
CA LEU A 138 -8.23 0.33 -2.27
C LEU A 138 -7.46 -0.21 -3.47
N ASN A 139 -6.14 -0.12 -3.41
CA ASN A 139 -5.23 -0.67 -4.39
C ASN A 139 -4.50 -1.88 -3.80
N ILE A 140 -4.48 -2.98 -4.53
CA ILE A 140 -3.77 -4.21 -4.14
C ILE A 140 -2.91 -4.68 -5.30
N TRP A 141 -1.61 -4.89 -5.08
CA TRP A 141 -0.69 -5.37 -6.12
C TRP A 141 0.36 -6.33 -5.54
N ASP A 142 1.03 -7.08 -6.42
CA ASP A 142 2.09 -8.02 -6.04
C ASP A 142 3.49 -7.39 -6.06
N ASP A 143 4.52 -8.20 -5.83
CA ASP A 143 5.94 -7.87 -5.86
C ASP A 143 6.40 -7.02 -7.08
N ARG A 144 5.63 -7.01 -8.18
CA ARG A 144 5.97 -6.29 -9.43
C ARG A 144 5.54 -4.82 -9.41
N GLY A 145 4.78 -4.40 -8.39
CA GLY A 145 4.36 -3.01 -8.20
C GLY A 145 2.99 -2.67 -8.81
N PRO A 146 2.48 -1.45 -8.55
CA PRO A 146 1.12 -1.05 -8.91
C PRO A 146 0.90 -0.89 -10.42
N GLY A 147 1.96 -0.66 -11.19
CA GLY A 147 1.95 -0.50 -12.64
C GLY A 147 2.40 -1.73 -13.42
N ALA A 148 2.48 -2.90 -12.78
CA ALA A 148 2.98 -4.11 -13.42
C ALA A 148 2.18 -4.45 -14.68
N ALA A 149 2.89 -4.72 -15.78
CA ALA A 149 2.26 -5.14 -17.02
C ALA A 149 1.47 -6.46 -16.80
N ARG A 150 0.32 -6.55 -17.48
CA ARG A 150 -0.51 -7.76 -17.45
C ARG A 150 0.29 -8.93 -18.01
N ALA A 151 0.41 -10.00 -17.22
CA ALA A 151 1.17 -11.19 -17.59
C ALA A 151 0.35 -12.46 -17.27
N PRO A 152 0.49 -13.54 -18.06
CA PRO A 152 -0.23 -14.79 -17.85
C PRO A 152 0.14 -15.40 -16.49
N GLY A 153 -0.85 -15.83 -15.71
CA GLY A 153 -0.66 -16.48 -14.41
C GLY A 153 -0.13 -15.60 -13.27
N TYR A 154 0.16 -14.32 -13.50
CA TYR A 154 0.54 -13.36 -12.46
C TYR A 154 -0.64 -12.48 -12.04
N LEU A 155 -0.64 -11.99 -10.81
CA LEU A 155 -1.70 -11.15 -10.26
C LEU A 155 -1.82 -9.81 -11.01
N GLN A 156 -3.00 -9.46 -11.51
CA GLN A 156 -3.28 -8.11 -11.99
C GLN A 156 -3.68 -7.22 -10.81
N ALA A 157 -3.08 -6.03 -10.71
CA ALA A 157 -3.34 -5.09 -9.62
C ALA A 157 -4.84 -4.72 -9.53
N ASN A 158 -5.44 -4.84 -8.35
CA ASN A 158 -6.84 -4.49 -8.15
C ASN A 158 -6.96 -3.04 -7.65
N SER A 159 -7.89 -2.28 -8.23
CA SER A 159 -8.29 -0.94 -7.77
C SER A 159 -9.81 -0.77 -7.80
N GLY A 160 -10.55 -1.88 -7.66
CA GLY A 160 -12.00 -1.93 -7.88
C GLY A 160 -12.83 -1.47 -6.68
N LEU A 161 -12.26 -1.46 -5.47
CA LEU A 161 -12.99 -1.07 -4.25
C LEU A 161 -12.84 0.41 -3.95
N LYS A 162 -13.99 1.07 -3.74
CA LYS A 162 -14.07 2.40 -3.14
C LYS A 162 -14.77 2.35 -1.79
N PHE A 163 -14.24 3.09 -0.83
CA PHE A 163 -14.81 3.23 0.52
C PHE A 163 -14.58 4.64 1.04
N ALA A 164 -15.34 5.08 2.05
CA ALA A 164 -15.18 6.40 2.65
C ALA A 164 -14.86 6.30 4.14
N LEU A 165 -14.01 7.20 4.62
CA LEU A 165 -13.69 7.35 6.04
C LEU A 165 -14.35 8.60 6.60
N TYR A 166 -14.81 8.53 7.85
CA TYR A 166 -15.41 9.68 8.52
C TYR A 166 -15.07 9.76 10.01
N ASN A 167 -14.93 10.98 10.52
CA ASN A 167 -14.78 11.24 11.94
C ASN A 167 -16.16 11.40 12.58
N PRO A 168 -16.42 10.79 13.75
CA PRO A 168 -17.61 11.11 14.51
C PRO A 168 -17.61 12.57 14.94
N GLN A 169 -18.76 13.23 14.84
CA GLN A 169 -18.97 14.51 15.50
C GLN A 169 -18.91 14.31 17.02
N GLY A 170 -18.20 15.19 17.73
CA GLY A 170 -18.19 15.20 19.18
C GLY A 170 -19.61 15.45 19.69
N TYR A 171 -20.05 14.69 20.68
CA TYR A 171 -21.31 14.97 21.35
C TYR A 171 -21.11 16.13 22.32
N THR A 172 -21.59 17.32 21.97
CA THR A 172 -21.69 18.44 22.91
C THR A 172 -22.96 18.22 23.73
N GLY A 173 -22.82 17.91 25.02
CA GLY A 173 -23.98 17.72 25.88
C GLY A 173 -24.70 19.05 26.11
N LEU A 174 -26.02 19.02 26.31
CA LEU A 174 -26.78 20.21 26.74
C LEU A 174 -26.24 20.85 28.04
N ALA A 175 -25.42 20.13 28.80
CA ALA A 175 -24.77 20.63 30.01
C ALA A 175 -23.57 21.56 29.75
N ASP A 176 -22.96 21.52 28.56
CA ASP A 176 -21.84 22.42 28.20
C ASP A 176 -22.32 23.86 27.92
N ALA A 177 -23.62 24.04 27.68
CA ALA A 177 -24.25 25.35 27.78
C ALA A 177 -24.49 25.66 29.26
N ASN A 178 -23.45 26.05 30.00
CA ASN A 178 -23.55 26.41 31.42
C ASN A 178 -24.64 27.48 31.63
N PRO A 179 -25.84 27.12 32.15
CA PRO A 179 -26.95 28.07 32.26
C PRO A 179 -26.61 29.20 33.26
N LEU A 180 -25.71 28.92 34.20
CA LEU A 180 -25.20 29.90 35.17
C LEU A 180 -24.40 31.03 34.51
N LEU A 181 -23.59 30.75 33.48
CA LEU A 181 -22.83 31.78 32.77
C LEU A 181 -23.77 32.71 32.00
N VAL A 182 -24.78 32.15 31.33
CA VAL A 182 -25.78 32.91 30.56
C VAL A 182 -26.61 33.80 31.49
N SER A 183 -27.07 33.29 32.63
CA SER A 183 -27.81 34.07 33.61
C SER A 183 -26.95 35.15 34.28
N LEU A 184 -25.66 34.90 34.52
CA LEU A 184 -24.74 35.87 35.10
C LEU A 184 -24.45 37.03 34.13
N ILE A 185 -24.23 36.74 32.84
CA ILE A 185 -24.03 37.77 31.82
C ILE A 185 -25.30 38.62 31.64
N ALA A 186 -26.48 37.99 31.57
CA ALA A 186 -27.75 38.71 31.44
C ALA A 186 -28.00 39.63 32.64
N THR A 187 -27.76 39.14 33.86
CA THR A 187 -27.93 39.93 35.09
C THR A 187 -26.94 41.11 35.13
N PHE A 188 -25.69 40.88 34.75
CA PHE A 188 -24.67 41.92 34.71
C PHE A 188 -25.00 43.01 33.69
N ILE A 189 -25.51 42.64 32.50
CA ILE A 189 -25.95 43.61 31.47
C ILE A 189 -27.15 44.42 31.97
N ILE A 190 -28.14 43.80 32.61
CA ILE A 190 -29.31 44.50 33.17
C ILE A 190 -28.89 45.49 34.25
N MET A 191 -27.96 45.11 35.13
CA MET A 191 -27.43 46.00 36.17
C MET A 191 -26.64 47.17 35.56
N LEU A 192 -25.85 46.93 34.50
CA LEU A 192 -25.06 47.96 33.85
C LEU A 192 -25.94 48.97 33.09
N ILE A 193 -26.99 48.50 32.39
CA ILE A 193 -27.97 49.37 31.71
C ILE A 193 -28.80 50.18 32.74
N SER A 194 -29.19 49.56 33.86
CA SER A 194 -29.95 50.24 34.92
C SER A 194 -29.10 51.28 35.67
N GLY A 195 -27.82 50.97 35.92
CA GLY A 195 -26.88 51.90 36.55
C GLY A 195 -26.53 53.10 35.66
N PHE A 196 -26.44 52.89 34.33
CA PHE A 196 -26.16 53.97 33.39
C PHE A 196 -27.33 54.96 33.21
N GLY A 197 -28.57 54.49 33.39
CA GLY A 197 -29.78 55.33 33.37
C GLY A 197 -29.84 56.31 34.55
N LEU A 198 -29.46 55.86 35.75
CA LEU A 198 -29.47 56.70 36.96
C LEU A 198 -28.40 57.80 36.94
N LEU A 199 -27.26 57.57 36.28
CA LEU A 199 -26.19 58.56 36.14
C LEU A 199 -26.50 59.64 35.09
N ARG A 200 -27.47 59.42 34.20
CA ARG A 200 -27.85 60.39 33.15
C ARG A 200 -28.96 61.36 33.56
N HIS A 201 -29.67 61.09 34.66
CA HIS A 201 -30.72 61.95 35.20
C HIS A 201 -30.21 63.03 36.18
N TRP A 202 -28.89 63.11 36.44
CA TRP A 202 -28.24 64.14 37.26
C TRP A 202 -27.55 65.22 36.43
N ARG A 203 -28.24 65.73 35.41
CA ARG A 203 -27.83 66.96 34.73
C ARG A 203 -29.03 67.81 34.35
#